data_AF-A0A7J8QB18-F1
#
_entry.id   AF-A0A7J8QB18-F1
#
_cell.length_a   1.000
_cell.length_b   1.000
_cell.length_c   1.000
_cell.angle_alpha   90.00
_cell.angle_beta   90.00
_cell.angle_gamma   90.00
#
_symmetry.space_group_name_H-M   'P 1'
#
loop_
_entity.id
_entity.type
_entity.pdbx_description
1 polymer ?
#
loop_
_entity_poly.entity_id
_entity_poly.type
_entity_poly.pdbx_seq_one_letter_code
_entity_poly.pdbx_strand_id
1 'polypeptide(L)'
;FTILSDSCHSGGLIDKEKEQIGPSTYRAASSLSYKAKNIPFESILEHLTTLTGINTSDIGTHLLESFGANASLKFLTPQLESELFDFLKADEGILLSGCQADETSADMNPMESGRKAYGAFSNAVQMVLKENSGRLSNKEVVMMARKVLEAQGFDQHPCLYCSDENADATFLCQPEAKPY
;
A
#
# COMPACT_ATOMS: atom_id res chain seq x y z
N PHE A 1 10.71 3.35 -11.02
CA PHE A 1 11.05 3.15 -9.59
C PHE A 1 10.00 2.24 -8.95
N THR A 2 10.22 1.69 -7.75
CA THR A 2 9.25 0.77 -7.09
C THR A 2 8.79 1.33 -5.75
N ILE A 3 7.47 1.34 -5.53
CA ILE A 3 6.81 1.67 -4.28
C ILE A 3 6.15 0.40 -3.74
N LEU A 4 6.43 0.07 -2.48
CA LEU A 4 5.71 -0.96 -1.74
C LEU A 4 4.90 -0.26 -0.64
N SER A 5 3.58 -0.26 -0.79
CA SER A 5 2.65 0.39 0.12
C SER A 5 1.89 -0.64 0.93
N ASP A 6 2.38 -0.93 2.13
CA ASP A 6 1.68 -1.77 3.10
C ASP A 6 0.71 -0.92 3.93
N SER A 7 -0.36 -0.45 3.30
CA SER A 7 -1.39 0.41 3.90
C SER A 7 -2.74 0.19 3.24
N CYS A 8 -3.82 0.58 3.93
CA CYS A 8 -5.12 0.72 3.27
C CYS A 8 -5.13 1.98 2.38
N HIS A 9 -5.89 1.98 1.28
CA HIS A 9 -6.11 3.13 0.39
C HIS A 9 -4.92 3.58 -0.49
N SER A 10 -4.05 2.66 -0.92
CA SER A 10 -2.99 2.97 -1.90
C SER A 10 -3.46 3.06 -3.36
N GLY A 11 -4.72 2.70 -3.65
CA GLY A 11 -5.27 2.50 -5.00
C GLY A 11 -5.44 3.74 -5.89
N GLY A 12 -4.81 4.88 -5.56
CA GLY A 12 -4.82 6.10 -6.37
C GLY A 12 -3.45 6.78 -6.45
N LEU A 13 -2.38 6.10 -6.00
CA LEU A 13 -1.04 6.69 -5.98
C LEU A 13 -0.40 6.75 -7.38
N ILE A 14 -0.76 5.81 -8.27
CA ILE A 14 -0.35 5.83 -9.67
C ILE A 14 -1.55 5.57 -10.58
N ASP A 15 -2.27 6.65 -10.89
CA ASP A 15 -3.57 6.63 -11.59
C ASP A 15 -3.46 6.28 -13.09
N LYS A 16 -2.24 6.31 -13.66
CA LYS A 16 -1.97 6.04 -15.08
C LYS A 16 -1.49 4.61 -15.37
N GLU A 17 -1.24 3.81 -14.33
CA GLU A 17 -0.69 2.46 -14.51
C GLU A 17 -1.78 1.39 -14.51
N LYS A 18 -1.61 0.40 -15.39
CA LYS A 18 -2.53 -0.73 -15.51
C LYS A 18 -2.49 -1.58 -14.25
N GLU A 19 -3.67 -1.97 -13.76
CA GLU A 19 -3.79 -2.99 -12.73
C GLU A 19 -3.49 -4.37 -13.34
N GLN A 20 -2.35 -4.95 -12.96
CA GLN A 20 -1.87 -6.24 -13.45
C GLN A 20 -2.44 -7.41 -12.67
N ILE A 21 -2.74 -7.18 -11.38
CA ILE A 21 -3.29 -8.19 -10.48
C ILE A 21 -4.36 -7.50 -9.63
N GLY A 22 -5.63 -7.87 -9.87
CA GLY A 22 -6.81 -7.34 -9.19
C GLY A 22 -7.60 -8.40 -8.41
N PRO A 23 -8.92 -8.20 -8.17
CA PRO A 23 -9.65 -8.98 -7.16
C PRO A 23 -9.75 -10.47 -7.38
N SER A 24 -9.55 -11.23 -6.30
CA SER A 24 -9.90 -12.65 -6.23
C SER A 24 -11.28 -12.84 -5.59
N THR A 25 -11.93 -13.94 -5.95
CA THR A 25 -13.27 -14.29 -5.45
C THR A 25 -13.26 -14.48 -3.93
N TYR A 26 -14.18 -13.78 -3.27
CA TYR A 26 -14.41 -13.75 -1.83
C TYR A 26 -14.42 -15.16 -1.19
N ARG A 27 -13.67 -15.34 -0.10
CA ARG A 27 -13.76 -16.52 0.77
C ARG A 27 -14.11 -16.12 2.20
N ALA A 28 -14.67 -17.07 2.95
CA ALA A 28 -15.18 -16.85 4.29
C ALA A 28 -14.08 -16.37 5.26
N ALA A 29 -14.38 -15.28 5.97
CA ALA A 29 -13.48 -14.61 6.90
C ALA A 29 -12.87 -15.58 7.93
N SER A 30 -11.56 -15.48 8.12
CA SER A 30 -10.85 -16.23 9.16
C SER A 30 -10.98 -15.53 10.52
N SER A 31 -10.94 -16.28 11.62
CA SER A 31 -11.12 -15.76 12.99
C SER A 31 -9.86 -15.12 13.60
N LEU A 32 -8.95 -14.60 12.78
CA LEU A 32 -7.70 -14.02 13.27
C LEU A 32 -7.92 -12.59 13.80
N SER A 33 -7.41 -12.31 14.99
CA SER A 33 -7.42 -10.95 15.55
C SER A 33 -6.27 -10.13 14.94
N TYR A 34 -6.54 -9.39 13.87
CA TYR A 34 -5.61 -8.41 13.28
C TYR A 34 -6.17 -6.99 13.37
N LYS A 35 -5.30 -5.97 13.34
CA LYS A 35 -5.72 -4.56 13.35
C LYS A 35 -5.68 -4.01 11.92
N ALA A 36 -6.78 -3.40 11.51
CA ALA A 36 -6.87 -2.66 10.25
C ALA A 36 -5.87 -1.50 10.22
N LYS A 37 -5.13 -1.34 9.11
CA LYS A 37 -4.27 -0.17 8.84
C LYS A 37 -5.07 0.98 8.24
N ASN A 38 -6.25 1.24 8.80
CA ASN A 38 -7.10 2.36 8.46
C ASN A 38 -7.22 3.30 9.67
N ILE A 39 -7.42 4.58 9.39
CA ILE A 39 -7.78 5.56 10.41
C ILE A 39 -9.15 6.10 9.98
N PRO A 40 -10.21 5.92 10.80
CA PRO A 40 -11.52 6.43 10.47
C PRO A 40 -11.48 7.95 10.27
N PHE A 41 -12.20 8.45 9.26
CA PHE A 41 -12.27 9.87 8.95
C PHE A 41 -12.65 10.70 10.18
N GLU A 42 -13.66 10.27 10.93
CA GLU A 42 -14.12 11.00 12.12
C GLU A 42 -13.07 11.07 13.23
N SER A 43 -12.23 10.04 13.38
CA SER A 43 -11.12 10.09 14.34
C SER A 43 -10.05 11.11 13.91
N ILE A 44 -9.80 11.25 12.60
CA ILE A 44 -8.90 12.28 12.07
C ILE A 44 -9.50 13.66 12.31
N LEU A 45 -10.78 13.84 11.96
CA LEU A 45 -11.45 15.12 12.09
C LEU A 45 -11.52 15.57 13.55
N GLU A 46 -11.97 14.72 14.48
CA GLU A 46 -12.03 15.02 15.91
C GLU A 46 -10.66 15.42 16.47
N HIS A 47 -9.62 14.69 16.08
CA HIS A 47 -8.25 15.01 16.50
C HIS A 47 -7.80 16.38 15.98
N LEU A 48 -8.02 16.66 14.71
CA LEU A 48 -7.66 17.94 14.09
C LEU A 48 -8.47 19.11 14.66
N THR A 49 -9.77 18.93 14.90
CA THR A 49 -10.65 19.90 15.58
C THR A 49 -10.14 20.20 16.98
N THR A 50 -9.72 19.18 17.73
CA THR A 50 -9.14 19.34 19.07
C THR A 50 -7.83 20.13 19.02
N LEU A 51 -6.97 19.88 18.02
CA LEU A 51 -5.68 20.55 17.89
C LEU A 51 -5.78 22.01 17.47
N THR A 52 -6.69 22.34 16.53
CA THR A 52 -6.78 23.70 15.99
C THR A 52 -7.85 24.55 16.69
N GLY A 53 -8.82 23.93 17.37
CA GLY A 53 -9.97 24.63 17.95
C GLY A 53 -10.97 25.17 16.91
N ILE A 54 -10.84 24.80 15.64
CA ILE A 54 -11.72 25.27 14.55
C ILE A 54 -12.91 24.33 14.42
N ASN A 55 -14.13 24.86 14.38
CA ASN A 55 -15.34 24.08 14.18
C ASN A 55 -15.71 24.00 12.69
N THR A 56 -15.02 23.15 11.94
CA THR A 56 -15.31 22.87 10.51
C THR A 56 -15.12 21.38 10.22
N SER A 57 -15.81 20.86 9.21
CA SER A 57 -15.57 19.50 8.69
C SER A 57 -14.51 19.47 7.58
N ASP A 58 -14.04 20.64 7.16
CA ASP A 58 -13.01 20.76 6.13
C ASP A 58 -11.61 20.48 6.68
N ILE A 59 -11.10 19.27 6.43
CA ILE A 59 -9.74 18.86 6.81
C ILE A 59 -8.68 19.78 6.20
N GLY A 60 -8.90 20.33 5.00
CA GLY A 60 -7.94 21.23 4.36
C GLY A 60 -7.65 22.45 5.22
N THR A 61 -8.70 23.08 5.75
CA THR A 61 -8.58 24.19 6.71
C THR A 61 -7.76 23.80 7.94
N HIS A 62 -8.03 22.64 8.55
CA HIS A 62 -7.26 22.18 9.73
C HIS A 62 -5.78 21.95 9.44
N LEU A 63 -5.46 21.34 8.30
CA LEU A 63 -4.08 21.06 7.90
C LEU A 63 -3.32 22.34 7.57
N LEU A 64 -3.97 23.29 6.91
CA LEU A 64 -3.37 24.60 6.63
C LEU A 64 -3.12 25.40 7.91
N GLU A 65 -4.06 25.37 8.87
CA GLU A 65 -3.86 26.01 10.17
C GLU A 65 -2.67 25.39 10.92
N SER A 66 -2.58 24.06 10.94
CA SER A 66 -1.56 23.35 11.72
C SER A 66 -0.16 23.43 11.09
N PHE A 67 -0.07 23.37 9.77
CA PHE A 67 1.21 23.20 9.06
C PHE A 67 1.59 24.38 8.16
N GLY A 68 0.67 25.31 7.88
CA GLY A 68 0.90 26.46 6.99
C GLY A 68 1.44 26.02 5.63
N ALA A 69 2.56 26.61 5.22
CA ALA A 69 3.25 26.29 3.98
C ALA A 69 3.84 24.86 3.92
N ASN A 70 3.87 24.13 5.04
CA ASN A 70 4.30 22.72 5.07
C ASN A 70 3.13 21.74 4.87
N ALA A 71 1.89 22.22 4.71
CA ALA A 71 0.77 21.37 4.34
C ALA A 71 0.96 20.77 2.94
N SER A 72 0.23 19.69 2.64
CA SER A 72 0.27 19.08 1.30
C SER A 72 -0.12 20.10 0.22
N LEU A 73 0.58 20.09 -0.92
CA LEU A 73 0.34 20.99 -2.05
C LEU A 73 -1.12 20.98 -2.53
N LYS A 74 -1.80 19.84 -2.39
CA LYS A 74 -3.23 19.70 -2.69
C LYS A 74 -4.10 20.74 -1.96
N PHE A 75 -3.74 21.09 -0.73
CA PHE A 75 -4.49 22.07 0.07
C PHE A 75 -3.98 23.51 -0.14
N LEU A 76 -2.73 23.69 -0.57
CA LEU A 76 -2.14 25.00 -0.81
C LEU A 76 -2.50 25.56 -2.20
N THR A 77 -2.51 24.71 -3.21
CA THR A 77 -2.68 25.13 -4.62
C THR A 77 -3.49 24.10 -5.40
N PRO A 78 -4.82 24.02 -5.19
CA PRO A 78 -5.66 23.01 -5.86
C PRO A 78 -5.61 23.06 -7.40
N GLN A 79 -5.31 24.23 -7.97
CA GLN A 79 -5.25 24.45 -9.42
C GLN A 79 -3.97 23.88 -10.07
N LEU A 80 -2.86 23.80 -9.32
CA LEU A 80 -1.55 23.38 -9.86
C LEU A 80 -1.44 21.85 -9.98
N GLU A 81 -2.29 21.13 -9.26
CA GLU A 81 -2.35 19.67 -9.25
C GLU A 81 -2.65 19.13 -10.66
N SER A 82 -3.62 19.73 -11.37
CA SER A 82 -3.97 19.32 -12.74
C SER A 82 -2.82 19.51 -13.74
N GLU A 83 -2.07 20.60 -13.63
CA GLU A 83 -0.99 20.92 -14.59
C GLU A 83 0.27 20.07 -14.35
N LEU A 84 0.58 19.70 -13.10
CA LEU A 84 1.76 18.89 -12.76
C LEU A 84 1.60 17.42 -13.20
N PHE A 85 0.39 16.86 -13.12
CA PHE A 85 0.13 15.45 -13.42
C PHE A 85 -0.01 15.15 -14.92
N ASP A 86 -0.24 16.17 -15.76
CA ASP A 86 -0.25 16.02 -17.22
C ASP A 86 1.13 15.67 -17.80
N PHE A 87 2.22 16.00 -17.09
CA PHE A 87 3.60 15.71 -17.53
C PHE A 87 4.08 14.29 -17.26
N LEU A 88 3.38 13.51 -16.41
CA LEU A 88 3.79 12.14 -16.12
C LEU A 88 3.49 11.24 -17.31
N LYS A 89 4.54 10.68 -17.90
CA LYS A 89 4.43 9.65 -18.93
C LYS A 89 3.94 8.34 -18.29
N ALA A 90 3.20 7.55 -19.06
CA ALA A 90 2.99 6.16 -18.71
C ALA A 90 4.36 5.45 -18.58
N ASP A 91 4.47 4.48 -17.68
CA ASP A 91 5.60 3.57 -17.50
C ASP A 91 6.77 4.05 -16.58
N GLU A 92 6.55 5.02 -15.69
CA GLU A 92 7.62 5.52 -14.81
C GLU A 92 7.71 4.83 -13.43
N GLY A 93 6.65 4.09 -13.03
CA GLY A 93 6.51 3.58 -11.66
C GLY A 93 5.91 2.19 -11.57
N ILE A 94 6.30 1.47 -10.51
CA ILE A 94 5.74 0.19 -10.10
C ILE A 94 5.17 0.36 -8.69
N LEU A 95 3.89 0.08 -8.48
CA LEU A 95 3.27 0.06 -7.16
C LEU A 95 2.81 -1.34 -6.79
N LEU A 96 3.33 -1.81 -5.65
CA LEU A 96 2.82 -2.96 -4.95
C LEU A 96 1.97 -2.44 -3.78
N SER A 97 0.68 -2.69 -3.81
CA SER A 97 -0.28 -2.28 -2.78
C SER A 97 -0.60 -3.44 -1.83
N GLY A 98 -0.80 -3.16 -0.55
CA GLY A 98 -1.01 -4.20 0.47
C GLY A 98 -2.39 -4.83 0.50
N CYS A 99 -3.38 -4.17 -0.10
CA CYS A 99 -4.74 -4.68 -0.23
C CYS A 99 -5.42 -4.04 -1.44
N GLN A 100 -6.59 -4.58 -1.77
CA GLN A 100 -7.47 -4.00 -2.76
C GLN A 100 -8.15 -2.73 -2.24
N ALA A 101 -8.77 -1.97 -3.15
CA ALA A 101 -9.44 -0.73 -2.79
C ALA A 101 -10.62 -0.92 -1.82
N ASP A 102 -11.27 -2.09 -1.86
CA ASP A 102 -12.39 -2.50 -1.00
C ASP A 102 -11.96 -3.38 0.18
N GLU A 103 -10.66 -3.61 0.35
CA GLU A 103 -10.10 -4.43 1.41
C GLU A 103 -9.26 -3.64 2.41
N THR A 104 -8.87 -4.31 3.48
CA THR A 104 -8.08 -3.72 4.57
C THR A 104 -6.73 -4.41 4.68
N SER A 105 -5.66 -3.63 4.57
CA SER A 105 -4.32 -4.05 4.93
C SER A 105 -4.20 -4.23 6.46
N ALA A 106 -3.52 -5.29 6.88
CA ALA A 106 -3.49 -5.76 8.26
C ALA A 106 -2.13 -5.56 8.94
N ASP A 107 -2.15 -5.03 10.16
CA ASP A 107 -1.06 -5.16 11.11
C ASP A 107 -1.33 -6.35 12.03
N MET A 108 -0.35 -7.25 12.12
CA MET A 108 -0.37 -8.33 13.09
C MET A 108 0.27 -7.89 14.38
N ASN A 109 -0.47 -8.07 15.47
CA ASN A 109 0.08 -7.97 16.81
C ASN A 109 -0.11 -9.31 17.54
N PRO A 110 0.91 -10.19 17.51
CA PRO A 110 0.85 -11.46 18.21
C PRO A 110 1.10 -11.25 19.71
N MET A 111 0.17 -10.56 20.40
CA MET A 111 0.27 -10.22 21.82
C MET A 111 0.47 -11.46 22.72
N GLU A 112 0.04 -12.64 22.27
CA GLU A 112 0.07 -13.87 23.08
C GLU A 112 1.35 -14.71 22.90
N SER A 113 2.24 -14.42 21.93
CA SER A 113 3.38 -15.30 21.63
C SER A 113 4.77 -14.65 21.74
N GLY A 114 4.85 -13.42 22.26
CA GLY A 114 6.13 -12.70 22.41
C GLY A 114 6.84 -12.37 21.09
N ARG A 115 6.14 -12.55 19.95
CA ARG A 115 6.63 -12.22 18.62
C ARG A 115 6.48 -10.71 18.37
N LYS A 116 7.35 -10.16 17.52
CA LYS A 116 7.28 -8.74 17.14
C LYS A 116 6.08 -8.50 16.22
N ALA A 117 5.43 -7.36 16.37
CA ALA A 117 4.39 -6.91 15.46
C ALA A 117 4.96 -6.69 14.05
N TYR A 118 4.16 -6.91 13.02
CA TYR A 118 4.56 -6.76 11.62
C TYR A 118 3.38 -6.37 10.72
N GLY A 119 3.67 -5.65 9.63
CA GLY A 119 2.72 -5.43 8.53
C GLY A 119 2.61 -6.70 7.70
N ALA A 120 1.39 -7.19 7.49
CA ALA A 120 1.15 -8.49 6.89
C ALA A 120 1.72 -8.58 5.46
N PHE A 121 1.54 -7.54 4.64
CA PHE A 121 2.02 -7.56 3.26
C PHE A 121 3.56 -7.48 3.19
N SER A 122 4.17 -6.56 3.94
CA SER A 122 5.63 -6.43 3.99
C SER A 122 6.30 -7.73 4.46
N ASN A 123 5.71 -8.38 5.47
CA ASN A 123 6.21 -9.66 5.96
C ASN A 123 6.04 -10.78 4.93
N ALA A 124 4.91 -10.83 4.22
CA ALA A 124 4.68 -11.82 3.16
C ALA A 124 5.73 -11.68 2.04
N VAL A 125 6.03 -10.45 1.60
CA VAL A 125 7.08 -10.20 0.60
C VAL A 125 8.45 -10.66 1.11
N GLN A 126 8.81 -10.37 2.36
CA GLN A 126 10.07 -10.86 2.93
C GLN A 126 10.16 -12.40 2.97
N MET A 127 9.06 -13.08 3.30
CA MET A 127 9.02 -14.55 3.27
C MET A 127 9.22 -15.10 1.86
N VAL A 128 8.54 -14.53 0.86
CA VAL A 128 8.71 -14.89 -0.55
C VAL A 128 10.16 -14.76 -0.99
N LEU A 129 10.81 -13.63 -0.68
CA LEU A 129 12.21 -13.41 -1.06
C LEU A 129 13.19 -14.33 -0.32
N LYS A 130 12.86 -14.76 0.90
CA LYS A 130 13.70 -15.69 1.67
C LYS A 130 13.61 -17.12 1.16
N GLU A 131 12.42 -17.54 0.71
CA GLU A 131 12.16 -18.90 0.23
C GLU A 131 12.58 -19.11 -1.23
N ASN A 132 12.73 -18.03 -2.00
CA ASN A 132 13.08 -18.08 -3.41
C ASN A 132 14.46 -17.48 -3.65
N SER A 133 15.47 -18.32 -3.87
CA SER A 133 16.84 -17.90 -4.18
C SER A 133 17.03 -17.42 -5.63
N GLY A 134 16.02 -17.63 -6.49
CA GLY A 134 16.03 -17.24 -7.91
C GLY A 134 15.54 -15.82 -8.13
N ARG A 135 15.69 -15.33 -9.37
CA ARG A 135 15.11 -14.05 -9.77
C ARG A 135 13.60 -14.17 -9.88
N LEU A 136 12.86 -13.28 -9.22
CA LEU A 136 11.40 -13.18 -9.29
C LEU A 136 11.02 -11.90 -10.02
N SER A 137 9.98 -11.96 -10.85
CA SER A 137 9.36 -10.76 -11.42
C SER A 137 8.51 -10.00 -10.39
N ASN A 138 8.15 -8.75 -10.70
CA ASN A 138 7.22 -7.98 -9.87
C ASN A 138 5.87 -8.71 -9.70
N LYS A 139 5.38 -9.30 -10.79
CA LYS A 139 4.16 -10.11 -10.80
C LYS A 139 4.28 -11.37 -9.94
N GLU A 140 5.39 -12.08 -10.04
CA GLU A 140 5.62 -13.30 -9.24
C GLU A 140 5.64 -13.00 -7.74
N VAL A 141 6.30 -11.92 -7.33
CA VAL A 141 6.37 -11.50 -5.92
C VAL A 141 4.97 -11.26 -5.34
N VAL A 142 4.12 -10.52 -6.06
CA VAL A 142 2.75 -10.24 -5.59
C VAL A 142 1.89 -11.51 -5.57
N MET A 143 1.98 -12.35 -6.60
CA MET A 143 1.24 -13.61 -6.65
C MET A 143 1.65 -14.58 -5.55
N MET A 144 2.94 -14.67 -5.23
CA MET A 144 3.42 -15.51 -4.13
C MET A 144 3.06 -14.91 -2.76
N ALA A 145 3.12 -13.58 -2.62
CA ALA A 145 2.72 -12.90 -1.38
C ALA A 145 1.24 -13.15 -1.06
N ARG A 146 0.34 -13.12 -2.07
CA ARG A 146 -1.08 -13.52 -1.90
C ARG A 146 -1.21 -14.93 -1.33
N LYS A 147 -0.44 -15.89 -1.85
CA LYS A 147 -0.47 -17.29 -1.35
C LYS A 147 0.02 -17.39 0.10
N VAL A 148 1.06 -16.64 0.46
CA VAL A 148 1.57 -16.58 1.83
C VAL A 148 0.52 -16.00 2.78
N LEU A 149 -0.16 -14.93 2.36
CA LEU A 149 -1.23 -14.31 3.13
C LEU A 149 -2.43 -15.24 3.30
N GLU A 150 -2.90 -15.89 2.24
CA GLU A 150 -3.98 -16.87 2.27
C GLU A 150 -3.64 -18.04 3.21
N ALA A 151 -2.43 -18.59 3.11
CA ALA A 151 -1.98 -19.68 3.98
C ALA A 151 -1.87 -19.28 5.46
N GLN A 152 -1.66 -17.99 5.73
CA GLN A 152 -1.66 -17.43 7.08
C GLN A 152 -3.05 -16.97 7.54
N GLY A 153 -4.08 -17.11 6.70
CA GLY A 153 -5.47 -16.75 7.02
C GLY A 153 -5.79 -15.25 6.89
N PHE A 154 -4.97 -14.45 6.21
CA PHE A 154 -5.34 -13.07 5.92
C PHE A 154 -6.31 -12.99 4.75
N ASP A 155 -7.30 -12.14 4.88
CA ASP A 155 -8.29 -11.87 3.83
C ASP A 155 -7.80 -10.81 2.82
N GLN A 156 -6.65 -10.17 3.06
CA GLN A 156 -6.11 -9.12 2.19
C GLN A 156 -5.44 -9.69 0.93
N HIS A 157 -5.66 -9.02 -0.21
CA HIS A 157 -5.07 -9.35 -1.50
C HIS A 157 -4.25 -8.18 -2.04
N PRO A 158 -2.91 -8.26 -1.96
CA PRO A 158 -2.03 -7.26 -2.56
C PRO A 158 -2.25 -7.09 -4.06
N CYS A 159 -2.25 -5.86 -4.60
CA CYS A 159 -2.34 -5.60 -6.04
C CYS A 159 -1.02 -5.07 -6.62
N LEU A 160 -0.85 -5.25 -7.93
CA LEU A 160 0.28 -4.73 -8.71
C LEU A 160 -0.24 -3.73 -9.76
N TYR A 161 0.32 -2.52 -9.75
CA TYR A 161 0.05 -1.49 -10.75
C TYR A 161 1.36 -1.13 -11.44
N CYS A 162 1.44 -1.40 -12.75
CA CYS A 162 2.56 -1.07 -13.63
C CYS A 162 2.23 -1.43 -15.08
N SER A 163 3.11 -1.07 -16.02
CA SER A 163 3.11 -1.59 -17.39
C SER A 163 3.27 -3.11 -17.47
N ASP A 164 3.01 -3.68 -18.64
CA ASP A 164 3.19 -5.10 -18.91
C ASP A 164 4.69 -5.47 -18.84
N GLU A 165 5.55 -4.62 -19.37
CA GLU A 165 7.01 -4.76 -19.32
C GLU A 165 7.52 -4.80 -17.88
N ASN A 166 7.03 -3.89 -17.03
CA ASN A 166 7.41 -3.86 -15.62
C ASN A 166 6.83 -5.02 -14.82
N ALA A 167 5.67 -5.57 -15.21
CA ALA A 167 5.09 -6.73 -14.53
C ALA A 167 6.03 -7.96 -14.61
N ASP A 168 6.65 -8.15 -15.78
CA ASP A 168 7.56 -9.25 -16.07
C ASP A 168 9.03 -8.92 -15.74
N ALA A 169 9.37 -7.65 -15.52
CA ALA A 169 10.69 -7.24 -15.05
C ALA A 169 11.01 -7.80 -13.66
N THR A 170 12.31 -8.02 -13.40
CA THR A 170 12.79 -8.51 -12.10
C THR A 170 12.41 -7.54 -10.97
N PHE A 171 11.85 -8.08 -9.88
CA PHE A 171 11.50 -7.33 -8.69
C PHE A 171 12.76 -6.83 -7.99
N LEU A 172 12.99 -5.52 -8.06
CA LEU A 172 14.21 -4.86 -7.60
C LEU A 172 15.49 -5.44 -8.25
N CYS A 173 16.64 -4.83 -8.00
CA CYS A 173 17.93 -5.33 -8.47
C CYS A 173 18.34 -6.58 -7.67
N GLN A 174 17.76 -7.75 -7.99
CA GLN A 174 18.15 -9.02 -7.38
C GLN A 174 19.52 -9.45 -7.93
N PRO A 175 20.48 -9.79 -7.04
CA PRO A 175 21.80 -10.25 -7.45
C PRO A 175 21.68 -11.56 -8.24
N GLU A 176 22.59 -11.76 -9.19
CA GLU A 176 22.65 -13.01 -9.93
C GLU A 176 22.97 -14.16 -8.98
N ALA A 177 22.29 -15.29 -9.17
CA ALA A 177 22.67 -16.54 -8.53
C ALA A 177 24.11 -16.85 -8.94
N LYS A 178 25.04 -16.87 -7.98
CA LYS A 178 26.42 -17.28 -8.26
C LYS A 178 26.37 -18.71 -8.80
N PRO A 179 26.88 -18.98 -10.01
CA PRO A 179 27.05 -20.36 -10.45
C PRO A 179 28.05 -21.02 -9.48
N TYR A 180 27.65 -22.18 -8.96
CA TYR A 180 28.52 -23.08 -8.20
C TYR A 180 29.52 -23.77 -9.13
#